data_AF-A0AAP0C5A3-F1
#
_entry.id   AF-A0AAP0C5A3-F1
#
_cell.length_a   1.000
_cell.length_b   1.000
_cell.length_c   1.000
_cell.angle_alpha   90.00
_cell.angle_beta   90.00
_cell.angle_gamma   90.00
#
_symmetry.space_group_name_H-M   'P 1'
#
loop_
_entity.id
_entity.type
_entity.pdbx_description
1 polymer ?
#
loop_
_entity_poly.entity_id
_entity_poly.type
_entity_poly.pdbx_seq_one_letter_code
_entity_poly.pdbx_strand_id
1 'polypeptide(L)'
;MHYVQPISVKHIDWLRHQAMLIVATRLSRAEPPLKRENVEYMLDADYHMWSLRRSKANFNRIMSLLSGISAVFRWLDGICMWRNPLTTILVHILFLILVCYPELILPTIFLYLFAIGLWNYRFRPRKPSHMDARISQAEMAHPDELDEEFDTFPTSRPPDVVRMRYDRMRSIAGRVQTVVGDMATQGERAMALLSWRDSRATSIFIIIALVWAVFLYVTPFQVVAVLFGLYWLRHPRFRNRMPSVPVNFFKRLPAKSDLLL
;
A
#
# COMPACT_ATOMS: atom_id res chain seq x y z
N MET A 1 30.92 1.65 10.76
CA MET A 1 31.38 0.25 10.90
C MET A 1 30.27 -0.78 10.69
N HIS A 2 29.07 -0.63 11.25
CA HIS A 2 27.98 -1.63 11.10
C HIS A 2 27.38 -1.80 9.68
N TYR A 3 27.66 -0.91 8.74
CA TYR A 3 27.28 -1.08 7.33
C TYR A 3 28.18 -2.09 6.59
N VAL A 4 29.44 -2.24 7.03
CA VAL A 4 30.42 -3.16 6.42
C VAL A 4 30.39 -4.52 7.13
N GLN A 5 30.13 -4.51 8.44
CA GLN A 5 29.97 -5.72 9.24
C GLN A 5 28.68 -5.60 10.07
N PRO A 6 27.54 -6.04 9.52
CA PRO A 6 26.27 -5.94 10.22
C PRO A 6 26.29 -6.81 11.48
N ILE A 7 25.67 -6.29 12.54
CA ILE A 7 25.45 -7.07 13.76
C ILE A 7 24.54 -8.25 13.39
N SER A 8 24.90 -9.45 13.82
CA SER A 8 24.08 -10.64 13.59
C SER A 8 22.71 -10.45 14.25
N VAL A 9 21.63 -10.87 13.56
CA VAL A 9 20.23 -10.73 14.01
C VAL A 9 20.04 -11.22 15.45
N LYS A 10 20.69 -12.34 15.81
CA LYS A 10 20.65 -12.90 17.17
C LYS A 10 21.23 -11.95 18.24
N HIS A 11 22.25 -11.19 17.91
CA HIS A 11 22.87 -10.23 18.82
C HIS A 11 22.10 -8.92 18.89
N ILE A 12 21.34 -8.55 17.85
CA ILE A 12 20.53 -7.33 17.84
C ILE A 12 19.46 -7.39 18.93
N ASP A 13 18.72 -8.49 19.03
CA ASP A 13 17.66 -8.62 20.04
C ASP A 13 18.22 -8.57 21.46
N TRP A 14 19.36 -9.25 21.70
CA TRP A 14 20.03 -9.21 22.99
C TRP A 14 20.54 -7.80 23.34
N LEU A 15 21.20 -7.11 22.40
CA LEU A 15 21.68 -5.73 22.59
C LEU A 15 20.53 -4.75 22.81
N ARG A 16 19.41 -4.91 22.08
CA ARG A 16 18.20 -4.11 22.28
C ARG A 16 17.66 -4.32 23.70
N HIS A 17 17.58 -5.56 24.16
CA HIS A 17 17.14 -5.86 25.53
C HIS A 17 18.03 -5.20 26.58
N GLN A 18 19.36 -5.31 26.45
CA GLN A 18 20.29 -4.65 27.37
C GLN A 18 20.15 -3.12 27.35
N ALA A 19 20.01 -2.52 26.17
CA ALA A 19 19.78 -1.08 26.03
C ALA A 19 18.48 -0.65 26.72
N MET A 20 17.39 -1.41 26.56
CA MET A 20 16.11 -1.15 27.23
C MET A 20 16.25 -1.19 28.75
N LEU A 21 16.95 -2.17 29.31
CA LEU A 21 17.20 -2.25 30.76
C LEU A 21 17.96 -1.02 31.29
N ILE A 22 18.98 -0.57 30.56
CA ILE A 22 19.75 0.62 30.94
C ILE A 22 18.86 1.87 30.88
N VAL A 23 18.00 2.00 29.87
CA VAL A 23 17.08 3.14 29.76
C VAL A 23 16.03 3.11 30.88
N ALA A 24 15.44 1.94 31.15
CA ALA A 24 14.45 1.77 32.22
C ALA A 24 15.02 2.10 33.60
N THR A 25 16.23 1.61 33.91
CA THR A 25 16.90 1.92 35.18
C THR A 25 17.23 3.41 35.32
N ARG A 26 17.63 4.09 34.23
CA ARG A 26 17.86 5.54 34.25
C ARG A 26 16.57 6.33 34.43
N LEU A 27 15.50 5.99 33.70
CA LEU A 27 14.21 6.68 33.77
C LEU A 27 13.46 6.43 35.08
N SER A 28 13.72 5.31 35.76
CA SER A 28 13.19 5.06 37.11
C SER A 28 13.73 6.05 38.17
N ARG A 29 14.87 6.70 37.88
CA ARG A 29 15.50 7.70 38.74
C ARG A 29 15.25 9.14 38.28
N ALA A 30 14.47 9.33 37.21
CA ALA A 30 14.10 10.65 36.72
C ALA A 30 12.97 11.27 37.57
N GLU A 31 12.74 12.58 37.42
CA GLU A 31 11.61 13.27 38.04
C GLU A 31 10.65 13.76 36.93
N PRO A 32 9.42 13.22 36.82
CA PRO A 32 8.84 12.14 37.62
C PRO A 32 9.41 10.73 37.28
N PRO A 33 9.45 9.79 38.24
CA PRO A 33 9.99 8.46 38.01
C PRO A 33 9.07 7.65 37.11
N LEU A 34 9.63 7.07 36.05
CA LEU A 34 8.89 6.17 35.16
C LEU A 34 9.06 4.73 35.60
N LYS A 35 7.93 4.03 35.78
CA LYS A 35 7.93 2.59 36.05
C LYS A 35 8.58 1.85 34.88
N ARG A 36 9.32 0.79 35.21
CA ARG A 36 9.98 -0.08 34.24
C ARG A 36 9.03 -0.61 33.18
N GLU A 37 7.84 -1.06 33.60
CA GLU A 37 6.76 -1.55 32.73
C GLU A 37 6.40 -0.52 31.64
N ASN A 38 6.27 0.75 32.01
CA ASN A 38 5.95 1.82 31.07
C ASN A 38 7.08 2.04 30.05
N VAL A 39 8.33 1.95 30.51
CA VAL A 39 9.51 2.11 29.64
C VAL A 39 9.65 0.93 28.68
N GLU A 40 9.47 -0.30 29.16
CA GLU A 40 9.48 -1.51 28.33
C GLU A 40 8.37 -1.49 27.28
N TYR A 41 7.16 -1.04 27.67
CA TYR A 41 6.05 -0.84 26.75
C TYR A 41 6.35 0.24 25.70
N MET A 42 6.91 1.40 26.10
CA MET A 42 7.28 2.48 25.18
C MET A 42 8.41 2.09 24.22
N LEU A 43 9.32 1.21 24.63
CA LEU A 43 10.43 0.71 23.81
C LEU A 43 10.07 -0.54 22.99
N ASP A 44 8.80 -0.95 23.03
CA ASP A 44 8.26 -2.09 22.27
C ASP A 44 9.06 -3.37 22.54
N ALA A 45 9.28 -3.67 23.84
CA ALA A 45 10.01 -4.85 24.28
C ALA A 45 9.34 -6.15 23.79
N ASP A 46 8.01 -6.17 23.77
CA ASP A 46 7.19 -7.30 23.34
C ASP A 46 6.64 -7.10 21.92
N TYR A 47 7.51 -6.76 20.97
CA TYR A 47 7.11 -6.58 19.57
C TYR A 47 6.53 -7.86 18.93
N HIS A 48 6.90 -9.02 19.48
CA HIS A 48 6.49 -10.34 18.99
C HIS A 48 5.10 -10.76 19.49
N MET A 49 4.57 -10.08 20.51
CA MET A 49 3.22 -10.35 21.01
C MET A 49 2.16 -9.74 20.10
N TRP A 50 1.08 -10.49 19.88
CA TRP A 50 -0.04 -10.02 19.09
C TRP A 50 -0.80 -8.90 19.81
N SER A 51 -1.16 -7.83 19.10
CA SER A 51 -2.06 -6.78 19.58
C SER A 51 -2.92 -6.25 18.45
N LEU A 52 -4.24 -6.24 18.67
CA LEU A 52 -5.19 -5.73 17.69
C LEU A 52 -4.98 -4.23 17.41
N ARG A 53 -4.69 -3.44 18.44
CA ARG A 53 -4.41 -2.00 18.34
C ARG A 53 -3.18 -1.74 17.46
N ARG A 54 -2.09 -2.47 17.69
CA ARG A 54 -0.86 -2.36 16.87
C ARG A 54 -1.11 -2.76 15.40
N SER A 55 -1.91 -3.81 15.18
CA SER A 55 -2.34 -4.21 13.83
C SER A 55 -3.14 -3.11 13.11
N LYS A 56 -4.11 -2.50 13.79
CA LYS A 56 -4.87 -1.34 13.26
C LYS A 56 -3.96 -0.15 12.95
N ALA A 57 -3.02 0.17 13.84
CA ALA A 57 -2.06 1.25 13.61
C ALA A 57 -1.22 1.02 12.35
N ASN A 58 -0.69 -0.21 12.16
CA ASN A 58 0.05 -0.58 10.96
C ASN A 58 -0.82 -0.55 9.70
N PHE A 59 -2.08 -1.02 9.78
CA PHE A 59 -3.02 -0.93 8.68
C PHE A 59 -3.32 0.52 8.28
N ASN A 60 -3.54 1.42 9.25
CA ASN A 60 -3.76 2.84 9.00
C ASN A 60 -2.52 3.51 8.38
N ARG A 61 -1.30 3.10 8.76
CA ARG A 61 -0.06 3.55 8.13
C ARG A 61 0.05 3.10 6.68
N ILE A 62 -0.36 1.87 6.35
CA ILE A 62 -0.43 1.40 4.96
C ILE A 62 -1.49 2.19 4.20
N MET A 63 -2.68 2.37 4.78
CA MET A 63 -3.77 3.11 4.16
C MET A 63 -3.41 4.57 3.92
N SER A 64 -2.63 5.21 4.80
CA SER A 64 -2.15 6.58 4.59
C SER A 64 -1.18 6.68 3.42
N LEU A 65 -0.30 5.69 3.21
CA LEU A 65 0.54 5.60 2.01
C LEU A 65 -0.31 5.41 0.75
N LEU A 66 -1.32 4.52 0.81
CA LEU A 66 -2.26 4.30 -0.28
C LEU A 66 -3.15 5.52 -0.54
N SER A 67 -3.38 6.38 0.45
CA SER A 67 -4.21 7.58 0.29
C SER A 67 -3.59 8.57 -0.71
N GLY A 68 -2.26 8.70 -0.74
CA GLY A 68 -1.55 9.51 -1.73
C GLY A 68 -1.74 8.96 -3.14
N ILE A 69 -1.58 7.64 -3.31
CA ILE A 69 -1.84 6.93 -4.57
C ILE A 69 -3.30 7.12 -5.00
N SER A 70 -4.25 6.98 -4.08
CA SER A 70 -5.68 7.20 -4.33
C SER A 70 -6.00 8.64 -4.76
N ALA A 71 -5.26 9.62 -4.24
CA ALA A 71 -5.42 11.02 -4.59
C ALA A 71 -4.92 11.29 -6.02
N VAL A 72 -3.81 10.67 -6.42
CA VAL A 72 -3.31 10.70 -7.81
C VAL A 72 -4.34 10.08 -8.76
N PHE A 73 -4.89 8.90 -8.43
CA PHE A 73 -5.94 8.29 -9.26
C PHE A 73 -7.19 9.17 -9.38
N ARG A 74 -7.65 9.79 -8.28
CA ARG A 74 -8.78 10.73 -8.31
C ARG A 74 -8.48 11.98 -9.13
N TRP A 75 -7.25 12.50 -9.07
CA TRP A 75 -6.82 13.64 -9.88
C TRP A 75 -6.77 13.28 -11.38
N LEU A 76 -6.20 12.13 -11.72
CA LEU A 76 -6.20 11.59 -13.09
C LEU A 76 -7.62 11.37 -13.61
N ASP A 77 -8.51 10.83 -12.79
CA ASP A 77 -9.93 10.67 -13.15
C ASP A 77 -10.60 12.03 -13.38
N GLY A 78 -10.30 13.03 -12.55
CA GLY A 78 -10.72 14.42 -12.76
C GLY A 78 -10.25 15.02 -14.09
N ILE A 79 -9.05 14.67 -14.54
CA ILE A 79 -8.53 15.05 -15.86
C ILE A 79 -9.28 14.31 -16.97
N CYS A 80 -9.47 13.00 -16.84
CA CYS A 80 -10.19 12.20 -17.83
C CYS A 80 -11.66 12.62 -17.96
N MET A 81 -12.26 13.12 -16.89
CA MET A 81 -13.64 13.62 -16.87
C MET A 81 -13.74 15.11 -17.25
N TRP A 82 -12.63 15.77 -17.61
CA TRP A 82 -12.60 17.17 -18.02
C TRP A 82 -13.22 18.13 -16.99
N ARG A 83 -13.04 17.84 -15.69
CA ARG A 83 -13.67 18.60 -14.59
C ARG A 83 -13.22 20.06 -14.54
N ASN A 84 -11.95 20.32 -14.90
CA ASN A 84 -11.43 21.66 -15.12
C ASN A 84 -10.73 21.71 -16.49
N PRO A 85 -11.38 22.28 -17.53
CA PRO A 85 -10.92 22.18 -18.91
C PRO A 85 -9.55 22.84 -19.14
N LEU A 86 -9.22 23.89 -18.40
CA LEU A 86 -7.91 24.55 -18.51
C LEU A 86 -6.80 23.62 -18.05
N THR A 87 -6.97 22.99 -16.88
CA THR A 87 -5.98 22.04 -16.35
C THR A 87 -5.82 20.82 -17.25
N THR A 88 -6.91 20.34 -17.85
CA THR A 88 -6.84 19.21 -18.77
C THR A 88 -6.11 19.59 -20.05
N ILE A 89 -6.42 20.75 -20.65
CA ILE A 89 -5.71 21.23 -21.84
C ILE A 89 -4.20 21.38 -21.56
N LEU A 90 -3.82 21.95 -20.40
CA LEU A 90 -2.41 22.05 -20.01
C LEU A 90 -1.74 20.67 -19.88
N VAL A 91 -2.42 19.69 -19.29
CA VAL A 91 -1.90 18.31 -19.19
C VAL A 91 -1.76 17.66 -20.58
N HIS A 92 -2.68 17.91 -21.51
CA HIS A 92 -2.56 17.41 -22.88
C HIS A 92 -1.37 18.04 -23.61
N ILE A 93 -1.17 19.35 -23.48
CA ILE A 93 -0.02 20.06 -24.07
C ILE A 93 1.28 19.51 -23.48
N LEU A 94 1.39 19.41 -22.16
CA LEU A 94 2.55 18.84 -21.47
C LEU A 94 2.82 17.41 -21.92
N PHE A 95 1.78 16.58 -22.03
CA PHE A 95 1.87 15.22 -22.53
C PHE A 95 2.45 15.16 -23.95
N LEU A 96 1.95 15.98 -24.88
CA LEU A 96 2.48 16.04 -26.25
C LEU A 96 3.94 16.48 -26.28
N ILE A 97 4.34 17.48 -25.49
CA ILE A 97 5.74 17.92 -25.38
C ILE A 97 6.63 16.77 -24.90
N LEU A 98 6.23 16.04 -23.85
CA LEU A 98 6.99 14.91 -23.31
C LEU A 98 7.10 13.74 -24.28
N VAL A 99 6.08 13.51 -25.10
CA VAL A 99 6.11 12.47 -26.14
C VAL A 99 7.02 12.87 -27.31
N CYS A 100 6.99 14.14 -27.72
CA CYS A 100 7.88 14.66 -28.77
C CYS A 100 9.36 14.69 -28.31
N TYR A 101 9.61 14.96 -27.02
CA TYR A 101 10.94 15.08 -26.43
C TYR A 101 11.08 14.16 -25.20
N PRO A 102 11.27 12.84 -25.40
CA PRO A 102 11.35 11.88 -24.29
C PRO A 102 12.53 12.13 -23.35
N GLU A 103 13.58 12.81 -23.82
CA GLU A 103 14.71 13.25 -23.00
C GLU A 103 14.29 14.19 -21.85
N LEU A 104 13.15 14.88 -21.97
CA LEU A 104 12.61 15.76 -20.95
C LEU A 104 11.83 15.01 -19.84
N ILE A 105 11.55 13.71 -19.99
CA ILE A 105 10.80 12.94 -19.00
C ILE A 105 11.54 12.91 -17.66
N LEU A 106 12.82 12.53 -17.65
CA LEU A 106 13.61 12.48 -16.42
C LEU A 106 13.78 13.88 -15.78
N PRO A 107 14.20 14.93 -16.52
CA PRO A 107 14.26 16.29 -15.98
C PRO A 107 12.95 16.78 -15.37
N THR A 108 11.81 16.56 -16.04
CA THR A 108 10.51 16.99 -15.51
C THR A 108 10.13 16.25 -14.24
N ILE A 109 10.38 14.94 -14.14
CA ILE A 109 10.17 14.17 -12.91
C ILE A 109 11.03 14.75 -11.77
N PHE A 110 12.32 14.99 -12.01
CA PHE A 110 13.20 15.55 -10.97
C PHE A 110 12.80 16.98 -10.58
N LEU A 111 12.35 17.82 -11.52
CA LEU A 111 11.83 19.14 -11.23
C LEU A 111 10.56 19.08 -10.38
N TYR A 112 9.64 18.16 -10.67
CA TYR A 112 8.45 17.94 -9.84
C TYR A 112 8.83 17.47 -8.43
N LEU A 113 9.73 16.49 -8.30
CA LEU A 113 10.21 16.02 -7.00
C LEU A 113 10.88 17.16 -6.21
N PHE A 114 11.69 17.97 -6.87
CA PHE A 114 12.33 19.15 -6.27
C PHE A 114 11.31 20.18 -5.80
N ALA A 115 10.35 20.55 -6.65
CA ALA A 115 9.30 21.51 -6.31
C ALA A 115 8.41 21.01 -5.16
N ILE A 116 8.01 19.73 -5.19
CA ILE A 116 7.27 19.08 -4.11
C ILE A 116 8.10 19.08 -2.82
N GLY A 117 9.38 18.75 -2.89
CA GLY A 117 10.30 18.78 -1.75
C GLY A 117 10.43 20.17 -1.14
N LEU A 118 10.61 21.19 -1.98
CA LEU A 118 10.70 22.59 -1.55
C LEU A 118 9.38 23.10 -0.96
N TRP A 119 8.25 22.71 -1.55
CA TRP A 119 6.93 23.03 -1.01
C TRP A 119 6.70 22.37 0.35
N ASN A 120 7.04 21.08 0.47
CA ASN A 120 6.93 20.32 1.71
C ASN A 120 7.87 20.84 2.80
N TYR A 121 9.01 21.46 2.44
CA TYR A 121 9.90 22.10 3.40
C TYR A 121 9.18 23.18 4.23
N ARG A 122 8.24 23.92 3.63
CA ARG A 122 7.45 24.94 4.33
C ARG A 122 6.58 24.36 5.45
N PHE A 123 6.11 23.13 5.26
CA PHE A 123 5.23 22.38 6.17
C PHE A 123 5.99 21.31 6.97
N ARG A 124 7.32 21.36 7.00
CA ARG A 124 8.15 20.38 7.70
C ARG A 124 7.78 20.32 9.19
N PRO A 125 7.64 19.12 9.78
CA PRO A 125 7.51 18.97 11.23
C PRO A 125 8.71 19.60 11.95
N ARG A 126 8.43 20.55 12.86
CA ARG A 126 9.48 21.23 13.66
C ARG A 126 9.72 20.58 15.02
N LYS A 127 8.84 19.67 15.43
CA LYS A 127 8.93 18.98 16.72
C LYS A 127 9.87 17.78 16.60
N PRO A 128 10.63 17.44 17.66
CA PRO A 128 11.42 16.21 17.68
C PRO A 128 10.50 14.99 17.53
N SER A 129 11.10 13.87 17.10
CA SER A 129 10.40 12.58 17.09
C SER A 129 9.90 12.28 18.50
N HIS A 130 8.59 12.15 18.64
CA HIS A 130 7.93 11.84 19.90
C HIS A 130 7.02 10.65 19.68
N MET A 131 6.65 9.99 20.78
CA MET A 131 5.65 8.94 20.74
C MET A 131 4.29 9.58 20.42
N ASP A 132 3.74 9.27 19.25
CA ASP A 132 2.45 9.80 18.82
C ASP A 132 1.35 8.78 19.12
N ALA A 133 0.51 9.11 20.10
CA ALA A 133 -0.61 8.28 20.52
C ALA A 133 -1.67 8.12 19.42
N ARG A 134 -1.80 9.10 18.52
CA ARG A 134 -2.75 9.06 17.40
C ARG A 134 -2.30 8.12 16.30
N ILE A 135 -1.01 8.17 15.92
CA ILE A 135 -0.42 7.21 14.96
C ILE A 135 -0.50 5.79 15.51
N SER A 136 -0.27 5.64 16.81
CA SER A 136 -0.33 4.37 17.52
C SER A 136 -1.77 3.88 17.80
N GLN A 137 -2.80 4.65 17.42
CA GLN A 137 -4.21 4.36 17.72
C GLN A 137 -4.51 4.17 19.21
N ALA A 138 -3.71 4.75 20.11
CA ALA A 138 -3.88 4.61 21.55
C ALA A 138 -5.03 5.47 22.10
N GLU A 139 -5.29 6.66 21.51
CA GLU A 139 -6.39 7.54 21.94
C GLU A 139 -7.79 6.97 21.60
N MET A 140 -7.86 6.16 20.54
CA MET A 140 -9.11 5.55 20.07
C MET A 140 -9.20 4.06 20.42
N ALA A 141 -8.25 3.55 21.21
CA ALA A 141 -8.21 2.16 21.60
C ALA A 141 -9.38 1.83 22.52
N HIS A 142 -10.07 0.73 22.22
CA HIS A 142 -11.10 0.23 23.13
C HIS A 142 -10.42 -0.33 24.40
N PRO A 143 -11.02 -0.18 25.60
CA PRO A 143 -10.42 -0.69 26.84
C PRO A 143 -10.02 -2.17 26.78
N ASP A 144 -10.82 -2.99 26.10
CA ASP A 144 -10.50 -4.42 25.86
C ASP A 144 -9.24 -4.65 24.99
N GLU A 145 -8.91 -3.74 24.07
CA GLU A 145 -7.71 -3.86 23.23
C GLU A 145 -6.44 -3.54 24.02
N LEU A 146 -6.52 -2.61 24.97
CA LEU A 146 -5.44 -2.34 25.92
C LEU A 146 -5.32 -3.50 26.91
N ASP A 147 -6.45 -4.02 27.40
CA ASP A 147 -6.49 -5.17 28.29
C ASP A 147 -5.92 -6.46 27.66
N GLU A 148 -6.06 -6.63 26.33
CA GLU A 148 -5.39 -7.68 25.54
C GLU A 148 -3.88 -7.50 25.47
N GLU A 149 -3.41 -6.25 25.36
CA GLU A 149 -1.99 -5.95 25.25
C GLU A 149 -1.23 -6.11 26.57
N PHE A 150 -1.91 -5.89 27.70
CA PHE A 150 -1.35 -6.07 29.05
C PHE A 150 -1.65 -7.45 29.66
N ASP A 151 -2.30 -8.35 28.93
CA ASP A 151 -2.54 -9.71 29.41
C ASP A 151 -1.25 -10.54 29.35
N THR A 152 -1.04 -11.37 30.37
CA THR A 152 0.11 -12.29 30.42
C THR A 152 -0.09 -13.45 29.44
N PHE A 153 1.01 -14.10 29.08
CA PHE A 153 0.96 -15.37 28.35
C PHE A 153 1.47 -16.50 29.27
N PRO A 154 0.64 -17.50 29.63
CA PRO A 154 -0.77 -17.71 29.26
C PRO A 154 -1.76 -16.71 29.89
N THR A 155 -2.94 -16.58 29.27
CA THR A 155 -3.95 -15.56 29.62
C THR A 155 -4.41 -15.66 31.07
N SER A 156 -4.49 -14.51 31.73
CA SER A 156 -5.04 -14.36 33.08
C SER A 156 -6.56 -14.13 33.09
N ARG A 157 -7.17 -14.02 31.90
CA ARG A 157 -8.55 -13.56 31.71
C ARG A 157 -9.56 -14.71 31.72
N PRO A 158 -10.81 -14.42 32.11
CA PRO A 158 -11.86 -15.44 32.09
C PRO A 158 -12.11 -15.94 30.66
N PRO A 159 -12.52 -17.20 30.50
CA PRO A 159 -12.64 -17.85 29.19
C PRO A 159 -13.63 -17.14 28.25
N ASP A 160 -14.66 -16.48 28.78
CA ASP A 160 -15.65 -15.75 27.98
C ASP A 160 -15.04 -14.55 27.24
N VAL A 161 -14.12 -13.83 27.88
CA VAL A 161 -13.40 -12.70 27.26
C VAL A 161 -12.46 -13.20 26.17
N VAL A 162 -11.76 -14.31 26.44
CA VAL A 162 -10.87 -14.96 25.46
C VAL A 162 -11.67 -15.40 24.23
N ARG A 163 -12.85 -16.00 24.43
CA ARG A 163 -13.76 -16.40 23.34
C ARG A 163 -14.21 -15.20 22.50
N MET A 164 -14.62 -14.11 23.14
CA MET A 164 -15.01 -12.88 22.44
C MET A 164 -13.87 -12.30 21.59
N ARG A 165 -12.64 -12.24 22.14
CA ARG A 165 -11.45 -11.77 21.41
C ARG A 165 -11.09 -12.68 20.24
N TYR A 166 -11.20 -14.00 20.43
CA TYR A 166 -11.02 -14.98 19.37
C TYR A 166 -12.04 -14.80 18.24
N ASP A 167 -13.33 -14.67 18.56
CA ASP A 167 -14.40 -14.49 17.56
C ASP A 167 -14.22 -13.17 16.78
N ARG A 168 -13.80 -12.10 17.47
CA ARG A 168 -13.42 -10.83 16.84
C ARG A 168 -12.25 -11.02 15.85
N MET A 169 -11.19 -11.69 16.28
CA MET A 169 -10.04 -11.97 15.43
C MET A 169 -10.44 -12.81 14.21
N ARG A 170 -11.28 -13.83 14.40
CA ARG A 170 -11.80 -14.69 13.34
C ARG A 170 -12.63 -13.90 12.31
N SER A 171 -13.45 -12.96 12.75
CA SER A 171 -14.19 -12.06 11.85
C SER A 171 -13.25 -11.19 11.00
N ILE A 172 -12.21 -10.60 11.62
CA ILE A 172 -11.22 -9.78 10.90
C ILE A 172 -10.42 -10.64 9.92
N ALA A 173 -9.95 -11.81 10.36
CA ALA A 173 -9.24 -12.77 9.52
C ALA A 173 -10.11 -13.21 8.34
N GLY A 174 -11.41 -13.42 8.53
CA GLY A 174 -12.36 -13.72 7.45
C GLY A 174 -12.40 -12.63 6.37
N ARG A 175 -12.43 -11.34 6.76
CA ARG A 175 -12.39 -10.22 5.79
C ARG A 175 -11.07 -10.17 5.03
N VAL A 176 -9.95 -10.36 5.74
CA VAL A 176 -8.62 -10.42 5.11
C VAL A 176 -8.55 -11.61 4.15
N GLN A 177 -9.06 -12.77 4.54
CA GLN A 177 -9.14 -13.96 3.69
C GLN A 177 -9.94 -13.71 2.42
N THR A 178 -11.08 -13.01 2.50
CA THR A 178 -11.86 -12.63 1.31
C THR A 178 -11.03 -11.76 0.36
N VAL A 179 -10.36 -10.72 0.88
CA VAL A 179 -9.52 -9.83 0.04
C VAL A 179 -8.34 -10.58 -0.59
N VAL A 180 -7.68 -11.44 0.19
CA VAL A 180 -6.57 -12.27 -0.32
C VAL A 180 -7.08 -13.28 -1.37
N GLY A 181 -8.26 -13.87 -1.17
CA GLY A 181 -8.92 -14.75 -2.14
C GLY A 181 -9.28 -14.04 -3.44
N ASP A 182 -9.78 -12.81 -3.36
CA ASP A 182 -10.04 -11.97 -4.54
C ASP A 182 -8.74 -11.65 -5.29
N MET A 183 -7.67 -11.29 -4.57
CA MET A 183 -6.36 -11.04 -5.17
C MET A 183 -5.79 -12.30 -5.84
N ALA A 184 -5.89 -13.46 -5.20
CA ALA A 184 -5.49 -14.73 -5.76
C ALA A 184 -6.27 -15.04 -7.04
N THR A 185 -7.60 -14.86 -7.02
CA THR A 185 -8.48 -15.05 -8.19
C THR A 185 -8.06 -14.16 -9.36
N GLN A 186 -7.74 -12.87 -9.12
CA GLN A 186 -7.25 -11.98 -10.19
C GLN A 186 -5.87 -12.43 -10.72
N GLY A 187 -4.97 -12.85 -9.84
CA GLY A 187 -3.65 -13.36 -10.23
C GLY A 187 -3.74 -14.66 -11.04
N GLU A 188 -4.64 -15.57 -10.66
CA GLU A 188 -4.90 -16.81 -11.39
C GLU A 188 -5.47 -16.55 -12.78
N ARG A 189 -6.39 -15.60 -12.92
CA ARG A 189 -6.89 -15.16 -14.23
C ARG A 189 -5.77 -14.57 -15.09
N ALA A 190 -4.85 -13.81 -14.50
CA ALA A 190 -3.69 -13.30 -15.21
C ALA A 190 -2.76 -14.42 -15.68
N MET A 191 -2.48 -15.42 -14.83
CA MET A 191 -1.72 -16.60 -15.24
C MET A 191 -2.45 -17.44 -16.29
N ALA A 192 -3.78 -17.52 -16.22
CA ALA A 192 -4.60 -18.26 -17.17
C ALA A 192 -4.52 -17.73 -18.60
N LEU A 193 -4.15 -16.45 -18.80
CA LEU A 193 -3.92 -15.88 -20.13
C LEU A 193 -2.89 -16.67 -20.94
N LEU A 194 -1.85 -17.20 -20.28
CA LEU A 194 -0.73 -17.92 -20.92
C LEU A 194 -0.71 -19.42 -20.61
N SER A 195 -1.60 -19.91 -19.73
CA SER A 195 -1.54 -21.29 -19.25
C SER A 195 -2.21 -22.31 -20.19
N TRP A 196 -2.73 -21.89 -21.35
CA TRP A 196 -3.48 -22.72 -22.32
C TRP A 196 -4.67 -23.50 -21.75
N ARG A 197 -5.13 -23.15 -20.55
CA ARG A 197 -6.25 -23.84 -19.88
C ARG A 197 -7.57 -23.65 -20.62
N ASP A 198 -7.76 -22.47 -21.19
CA ASP A 198 -8.76 -22.19 -22.21
C ASP A 198 -8.04 -21.90 -23.53
N SER A 199 -8.00 -22.91 -24.39
CA SER A 199 -7.25 -22.85 -25.66
C SER A 199 -7.74 -21.73 -26.58
N ARG A 200 -9.03 -21.36 -26.52
CA ARG A 200 -9.59 -20.26 -27.31
C ARG A 200 -9.16 -18.91 -26.76
N ALA A 201 -9.30 -18.71 -25.45
CA ALA A 201 -8.91 -17.46 -24.80
C ALA A 201 -7.40 -17.19 -24.94
N THR A 202 -6.56 -18.20 -24.69
CA THR A 202 -5.10 -18.08 -24.82
C THR A 202 -4.68 -17.82 -26.26
N SER A 203 -5.29 -18.50 -27.25
CA SER A 203 -4.99 -18.24 -28.67
C SER A 203 -5.33 -16.81 -29.09
N ILE A 204 -6.52 -16.31 -28.72
CA ILE A 204 -6.92 -14.92 -29.01
C ILE A 204 -5.93 -13.95 -28.38
N PHE A 205 -5.56 -14.18 -27.11
CA PHE A 205 -4.60 -13.32 -26.41
C PHE A 205 -3.22 -13.33 -27.06
N ILE A 206 -2.69 -14.50 -27.43
CA ILE A 206 -1.38 -14.63 -28.09
C ILE A 206 -1.38 -13.96 -29.46
N ILE A 207 -2.44 -14.13 -30.27
CA ILE A 207 -2.56 -13.46 -31.58
C ILE A 207 -2.58 -11.95 -31.40
N ILE A 208 -3.41 -11.44 -30.46
CA ILE A 208 -3.46 -10.01 -30.13
C ILE A 208 -2.09 -9.52 -29.66
N ALA A 209 -1.40 -10.27 -28.80
CA ALA A 209 -0.07 -9.92 -28.31
C ALA A 209 0.97 -9.89 -29.44
N LEU A 210 0.92 -10.83 -30.38
CA LEU A 210 1.79 -10.85 -31.56
C LEU A 210 1.53 -9.65 -32.46
N VAL A 211 0.26 -9.33 -32.75
CA VAL A 211 -0.12 -8.14 -33.53
C VAL A 211 0.38 -6.87 -32.84
N TRP A 212 0.21 -6.74 -31.52
CA TRP A 212 0.74 -5.62 -30.76
C TRP A 212 2.28 -5.57 -30.80
N ALA A 213 2.97 -6.70 -30.70
CA ALA A 213 4.43 -6.74 -30.78
C ALA A 213 4.93 -6.25 -32.15
N VAL A 214 4.33 -6.72 -33.26
CA VAL A 214 4.65 -6.24 -34.61
C VAL A 214 4.32 -4.76 -34.77
N PHE A 215 3.16 -4.33 -34.30
CA PHE A 215 2.75 -2.93 -34.35
C PHE A 215 3.74 -2.01 -33.61
N LEU A 216 4.13 -2.37 -32.39
CA LEU A 216 5.09 -1.60 -31.57
C LEU A 216 6.51 -1.64 -32.12
N TYR A 217 6.87 -2.69 -32.87
CA TYR A 217 8.17 -2.78 -33.53
C TYR A 217 8.26 -1.86 -34.76
N VAL A 218 7.18 -1.80 -35.56
CA VAL A 218 7.15 -1.01 -36.80
C VAL A 218 6.88 0.46 -36.54
N THR A 219 6.06 0.78 -35.54
CA THR A 219 5.66 2.16 -35.25
C THR A 219 6.61 2.80 -34.23
N PRO A 220 7.06 4.05 -34.44
CA PRO A 220 7.87 4.74 -33.45
C PRO A 220 7.05 4.94 -32.17
N PHE A 221 7.69 4.74 -31.02
CA PHE A 221 7.06 4.84 -29.70
C PHE A 221 6.25 6.13 -29.51
N GLN A 222 6.71 7.24 -30.10
CA GLN A 222 6.03 8.53 -30.03
C GLN A 222 4.61 8.48 -30.60
N VAL A 223 4.42 7.88 -31.77
CA VAL A 223 3.11 7.78 -32.41
C VAL A 223 2.17 6.92 -31.56
N VAL A 224 2.67 5.80 -31.04
CA VAL A 224 1.91 4.92 -30.14
C VAL A 224 1.48 5.67 -28.89
N ALA A 225 2.42 6.39 -28.26
CA ALA A 225 2.15 7.16 -27.06
C ALA A 225 1.10 8.25 -27.32
N VAL A 226 1.19 9.02 -28.41
CA VAL A 226 0.18 10.02 -28.77
C VAL A 226 -1.19 9.37 -28.97
N LEU A 227 -1.28 8.30 -29.76
CA LEU A 227 -2.55 7.62 -30.02
C LEU A 227 -3.18 7.08 -28.73
N PHE A 228 -2.39 6.41 -27.89
CA PHE A 228 -2.86 5.87 -26.62
C PHE A 228 -3.28 7.00 -25.66
N GLY A 229 -2.48 8.06 -25.54
CA GLY A 229 -2.77 9.20 -24.70
C GLY A 229 -4.03 9.95 -25.11
N LEU A 230 -4.22 10.20 -26.41
CA LEU A 230 -5.44 10.81 -26.94
C LEU A 230 -6.67 9.94 -26.71
N TYR A 231 -6.55 8.62 -26.88
CA TYR A 231 -7.65 7.70 -26.60
C TYR A 231 -7.99 7.65 -25.11
N TRP A 232 -6.99 7.61 -24.24
CA TRP A 232 -7.16 7.55 -22.79
C TRP A 232 -7.73 8.84 -22.20
N LEU A 233 -7.23 10.00 -22.65
CA LEU A 233 -7.62 11.33 -22.18
C LEU A 233 -8.81 11.94 -22.96
N ARG A 234 -9.41 11.17 -23.87
CA ARG A 234 -10.52 11.63 -24.72
C ARG A 234 -11.65 12.26 -23.92
N HIS A 235 -12.30 13.25 -24.52
CA HIS A 235 -13.41 13.96 -23.90
C HIS A 235 -14.53 12.98 -23.46
N PRO A 236 -15.12 13.14 -22.27
CA PRO A 236 -16.09 12.19 -21.69
C PRO A 236 -17.33 11.96 -22.55
N ARG A 237 -17.69 12.91 -23.43
CA ARG A 237 -18.76 12.73 -24.44
C ARG A 237 -18.54 11.52 -25.37
N PHE A 238 -17.29 11.12 -25.60
CA PHE A 238 -16.94 9.97 -26.44
C PHE A 238 -16.71 8.68 -25.65
N ARG A 239 -17.01 8.67 -24.34
CA ARG A 239 -16.77 7.52 -23.46
C ARG A 239 -18.08 6.79 -23.16
N ASN A 240 -18.16 5.53 -23.59
CA ASN A 240 -19.26 4.64 -23.23
C ASN A 240 -19.13 4.17 -21.77
N ARG A 241 -20.26 4.07 -21.05
CA ARG A 241 -20.31 3.60 -19.65
C ARG A 241 -20.22 2.06 -19.50
N MET A 242 -20.18 1.32 -20.60
CA MET A 242 -20.08 -0.13 -20.57
C MET A 242 -18.65 -0.59 -20.25
N PRO A 243 -18.47 -1.69 -19.51
CA PRO A 243 -17.15 -2.27 -19.28
C PRO A 243 -16.49 -2.61 -20.62
N SER A 244 -15.19 -2.32 -20.75
CA SER A 244 -14.47 -2.57 -21.99
C SER A 244 -14.43 -4.07 -22.29
N VAL A 245 -14.44 -4.41 -23.58
CA VAL A 245 -14.30 -5.79 -24.08
C VAL A 245 -13.15 -6.56 -23.40
N PRO A 246 -11.92 -6.02 -23.25
CA PRO A 246 -10.85 -6.73 -22.56
C PRO A 246 -11.12 -6.98 -21.07
N VAL A 247 -11.81 -6.06 -20.38
CA VAL A 247 -12.19 -6.27 -18.96
C VAL A 247 -13.23 -7.38 -18.84
N ASN A 248 -14.20 -7.43 -19.75
CA ASN A 248 -15.18 -8.52 -19.79
C ASN A 248 -14.54 -9.87 -20.12
N PHE A 249 -13.61 -9.89 -21.07
CA PHE A 249 -12.84 -11.08 -21.41
C PHE A 249 -12.03 -11.58 -20.20
N PHE A 250 -11.28 -10.68 -19.55
CA PHE A 250 -10.46 -11.02 -18.39
C PHE A 250 -11.28 -11.56 -17.21
N LYS A 251 -12.44 -10.93 -16.92
CA LYS A 251 -13.34 -11.40 -15.86
C LYS A 251 -13.93 -12.80 -16.11
N ARG A 252 -13.98 -13.24 -17.37
CA ARG A 252 -14.49 -14.57 -17.76
C ARG A 252 -13.41 -15.66 -17.80
N LEU A 253 -12.14 -15.30 -17.60
CA LEU A 253 -11.07 -16.28 -17.55
C LEU A 253 -11.22 -17.22 -16.34
N PRO A 254 -10.78 -18.48 -16.48
CA PRO A 254 -10.90 -19.46 -15.41
C PRO A 254 -10.05 -19.06 -14.21
N ALA A 255 -10.65 -19.13 -13.03
CA ALA A 255 -9.95 -19.08 -11.75
C ALA A 255 -9.94 -20.46 -11.10
N LYS A 256 -9.05 -20.71 -10.13
CA LYS A 256 -9.05 -21.95 -9.34
C LYS A 256 -9.90 -21.82 -8.09
N SER A 257 -10.49 -20.66 -7.82
CA SER A 257 -11.49 -20.47 -6.76
C SER A 257 -12.60 -21.52 -6.80
N ASP A 258 -13.05 -21.89 -8.00
CA ASP A 258 -14.15 -22.85 -8.19
C ASP A 258 -13.72 -24.32 -7.96
N LEU A 259 -12.42 -24.56 -7.78
CA LEU A 259 -11.85 -25.86 -7.42
C LEU A 259 -11.55 -25.99 -5.92
N LEU A 260 -11.69 -24.90 -5.16
CA LEU A 260 -11.50 -24.91 -3.72
C LEU A 260 -12.76 -25.44 -3.04
N LEU A 261 -12.56 -26.17 -1.94
CA LEU A 261 -13.59 -26.84 -1.14
C LEU A 261 -14.08 -25.94 0.00
#